data_AF-A0A8T2UCG2-F1
#
_entry.id   AF-A0A8T2UCG2-F1
#
_cell.length_a   1.000
_cell.length_b   1.000
_cell.length_c   1.000
_cell.angle_alpha   90.00
_cell.angle_beta   90.00
_cell.angle_gamma   90.00
#
_symmetry.space_group_name_H-M   'P 1'
#
loop_
_entity.id
_entity.type
_entity.pdbx_description
1 polymer ?
#
loop_
_entity_poly.entity_id
_entity_poly.type
_entity_poly.pdbx_seq_one_letter_code
_entity_poly.pdbx_strand_id
1 'polypeptide(L)'
;MGRIGNDLGIAFVISTGDNFYDTGLTSADDPAFTSSFTDVYTASSLQTMWYTVLGNHDYMGDAVAQLSDELVRRDSRWFCRRAFQLNYTLCDGTSEGSCDASVDMFFFDTTPFIDEYWSANNTQFFNWTGLAPRSVQLQSQLDDLERALNSSIATWKIVVGHHTIRSIGHHGDSAELIQMLLPILEEYEVDAYINGHDHNVQHIKRADCSVHFFTSGGGSKAYSGLSSYTEEQGVLYANDGQGFLAVRMSPQSMVFSLYDVSGDAAYSFLLQK
;
A
#
# COMPACT_ATOMS: atom_id res chain seq x y z
N MET A 1 1.84 15.58 -5.58
CA MET A 1 1.48 15.27 -4.19
C MET A 1 1.36 16.49 -3.27
N GLY A 2 2.42 17.28 -3.00
CA GLY A 2 2.36 18.38 -2.00
C GLY A 2 1.22 19.39 -2.18
N ARG A 3 0.96 19.85 -3.41
CA ARG A 3 -0.20 20.72 -3.72
C ARG A 3 -1.53 20.07 -3.32
N ILE A 4 -1.77 18.84 -3.78
CA ILE A 4 -2.99 18.09 -3.49
C ILE A 4 -3.13 17.78 -2.00
N GLY A 5 -2.02 17.48 -1.31
CA GLY A 5 -2.03 17.30 0.14
C GLY A 5 -2.50 18.55 0.90
N ASN A 6 -2.14 19.74 0.41
CA ASN A 6 -2.62 21.02 0.95
C ASN A 6 -4.10 21.23 0.65
N ASP A 7 -4.52 20.98 -0.59
CA ASP A 7 -5.91 21.19 -1.03
C ASP A 7 -6.90 20.24 -0.32
N LEU A 8 -6.46 19.03 -0.01
CA LEU A 8 -7.27 18.01 0.67
C LEU A 8 -7.16 18.07 2.20
N GLY A 9 -6.13 18.72 2.77
CA GLY A 9 -5.87 18.73 4.21
C GLY A 9 -5.63 17.32 4.75
N ILE A 10 -4.67 16.61 4.18
CA ILE A 10 -4.43 15.18 4.50
C ILE A 10 -4.05 14.95 5.97
N ALA A 11 -4.52 13.82 6.53
CA ALA A 11 -4.17 13.41 7.87
C ALA A 11 -2.78 12.75 7.94
N PHE A 12 -2.44 11.94 6.94
CA PHE A 12 -1.17 11.20 6.83
C PHE A 12 -0.92 10.75 5.38
N VAL A 13 0.24 10.17 5.12
CA VAL A 13 0.62 9.52 3.86
C VAL A 13 0.81 8.02 4.08
N ILE A 14 0.46 7.21 3.08
CA ILE A 14 0.77 5.78 3.02
C ILE A 14 1.78 5.55 1.90
N SER A 15 2.88 4.85 2.20
CA SER A 15 3.80 4.31 1.19
C SER A 15 3.56 2.81 1.01
N THR A 16 3.32 2.39 -0.22
CA THR A 16 3.04 0.98 -0.58
C THR A 16 4.31 0.17 -0.84
N GLY A 17 5.48 0.63 -0.40
CA GLY A 17 6.76 -0.10 -0.50
C GLY A 17 7.60 0.26 -1.72
N ASP A 18 8.72 -0.43 -1.88
CA ASP A 18 9.83 -0.04 -2.76
C ASP A 18 10.31 1.38 -2.47
N ASN A 19 10.60 1.61 -1.19
CA ASN A 19 10.88 2.93 -0.68
C ASN A 19 12.23 3.46 -1.20
N PHE A 20 13.21 2.56 -1.37
CA PHE A 20 14.56 2.91 -1.81
C PHE A 20 15.06 2.01 -2.94
N TYR A 21 15.16 2.59 -4.13
CA TYR A 21 15.70 1.93 -5.32
C TYR A 21 17.22 2.11 -5.46
N ASP A 22 17.95 1.22 -6.15
CA ASP A 22 17.45 -0.03 -6.76
C ASP A 22 17.58 -1.25 -5.86
N THR A 23 18.27 -1.18 -4.72
CA THR A 23 18.52 -2.35 -3.85
C THR A 23 18.38 -2.03 -2.37
N GLY A 24 17.41 -1.20 -1.99
CA GLY A 24 17.15 -0.83 -0.61
C GLY A 24 18.26 0.04 0.00
N LEU A 25 18.12 0.34 1.29
CA LEU A 25 19.18 0.97 2.08
C LEU A 25 20.26 -0.04 2.43
N THR A 26 21.51 0.40 2.62
CA THR A 26 22.60 -0.47 3.08
C THR A 26 22.72 -0.56 4.60
N SER A 27 22.21 0.44 5.32
CA SER A 27 22.18 0.51 6.79
C SER A 27 21.26 1.65 7.25
N ALA A 28 21.09 1.81 8.57
CA ALA A 28 20.30 2.90 9.12
C ALA A 28 20.93 4.30 8.94
N ASP A 29 22.23 4.37 8.64
CA ASP A 29 22.98 5.61 8.36
C ASP A 29 23.07 5.92 6.86
N ASP A 30 22.45 5.12 6.00
CA ASP A 30 22.54 5.29 4.55
C ASP A 30 22.04 6.70 4.14
N PRO A 31 22.83 7.47 3.37
CA PRO A 31 22.42 8.80 2.92
C PRO A 31 21.19 8.78 1.99
N ALA A 32 20.89 7.64 1.34
CA ALA A 32 19.71 7.49 0.48
C ALA A 32 18.39 7.77 1.21
N PHE A 33 18.33 7.50 2.53
CA PHE A 33 17.16 7.87 3.33
C PHE A 33 16.89 9.38 3.26
N THR A 34 17.92 10.20 3.49
CA THR A 34 17.77 11.66 3.45
C THR A 34 17.52 12.15 2.03
N SER A 35 18.30 11.68 1.06
CA SER A 35 18.21 12.19 -0.32
C SER A 35 16.94 11.77 -1.07
N SER A 36 16.33 10.64 -0.70
CA SER A 36 15.16 10.07 -1.41
C SER A 36 13.85 10.23 -0.63
N PHE A 37 13.90 10.57 0.66
CA PHE A 37 12.70 10.83 1.48
C PHE A 37 12.71 12.22 2.09
N THR A 38 13.66 12.52 2.98
CA THR A 38 13.65 13.77 3.76
C THR A 38 13.68 15.01 2.86
N ASP A 39 14.62 15.05 1.92
CA ASP A 39 14.86 16.21 1.05
C ASP A 39 13.87 16.29 -0.13
N VAL A 40 13.16 15.20 -0.43
CA VAL A 40 12.18 15.13 -1.52
C VAL A 40 10.83 15.68 -1.06
N TYR A 41 10.35 15.22 0.09
CA TYR A 41 8.98 15.49 0.54
C TYR A 41 8.93 16.69 1.51
N THR A 42 9.40 17.85 1.08
CA THR A 42 9.58 19.05 1.92
C THR A 42 8.37 19.97 2.01
N ALA A 43 7.31 19.73 1.22
CA ALA A 43 6.09 20.54 1.27
C ALA A 43 5.44 20.51 2.67
N SER A 44 4.91 21.65 3.13
CA SER A 44 4.30 21.78 4.47
C SER A 44 3.16 20.78 4.71
N SER A 45 2.35 20.52 3.68
CA SER A 45 1.26 19.54 3.70
C SER A 45 1.72 18.09 3.83
N LEU A 46 3.00 17.79 3.59
CA LEU A 46 3.60 16.46 3.72
C LEU A 46 4.39 16.29 5.01
N GLN A 47 4.38 17.30 5.89
CA GLN A 47 5.00 17.24 7.23
C GLN A 47 4.05 16.54 8.23
N THR A 48 3.59 15.36 7.84
CA THR A 48 2.72 14.48 8.63
C THR A 48 3.34 13.08 8.69
N MET A 49 2.70 12.13 9.37
CA MET A 49 3.14 10.74 9.43
C MET A 49 3.07 10.04 8.07
N TRP A 50 4.07 9.21 7.80
CA TRP A 50 4.18 8.32 6.66
C TRP A 50 4.16 6.87 7.14
N TYR A 51 3.03 6.20 6.93
CA TYR A 51 2.85 4.79 7.25
C TYR A 51 3.30 3.94 6.07
N THR A 52 4.34 3.15 6.28
CA THR A 52 5.11 2.55 5.18
C THR A 52 5.23 1.04 5.35
N VAL A 53 4.95 0.30 4.28
CA VAL A 53 5.31 -1.12 4.15
C VAL A 53 6.60 -1.29 3.35
N LEU A 54 7.18 -2.48 3.39
CA LEU A 54 8.35 -2.84 2.59
C LEU A 54 7.90 -3.43 1.24
N GLY A 55 8.66 -3.12 0.18
CA GLY A 55 8.57 -3.77 -1.13
C GLY A 55 9.74 -4.69 -1.42
N ASN A 56 9.76 -5.26 -2.62
CA ASN A 56 10.80 -6.23 -2.99
C ASN A 56 12.19 -5.58 -3.07
N HIS A 57 12.30 -4.33 -3.54
CA HIS A 57 13.59 -3.63 -3.60
C HIS A 57 14.14 -3.32 -2.21
N ASP A 58 13.28 -3.07 -1.23
CA ASP A 58 13.69 -2.85 0.17
C ASP A 58 14.35 -4.09 0.78
N TYR A 59 13.86 -5.27 0.41
CA TYR A 59 14.42 -6.57 0.79
C TYR A 59 15.71 -6.92 0.04
N MET A 60 16.08 -6.22 -1.03
CA MET A 60 17.39 -6.41 -1.67
C MET A 60 18.54 -5.74 -0.89
N GLY A 61 18.20 -4.88 0.08
CA GLY A 61 19.13 -4.20 0.97
C GLY A 61 18.98 -4.64 2.44
N ASP A 62 19.17 -3.69 3.35
CA ASP A 62 18.89 -3.81 4.77
C ASP A 62 17.46 -3.34 5.07
N ALA A 63 16.50 -4.27 4.90
CA ALA A 63 15.12 -4.03 5.28
C ALA A 63 14.97 -3.71 6.78
N VAL A 64 15.82 -4.24 7.66
CA VAL A 64 15.73 -4.01 9.11
C VAL A 64 16.14 -2.58 9.47
N ALA A 65 17.07 -1.98 8.73
CA ALA A 65 17.38 -0.55 8.85
C ALA A 65 16.12 0.30 8.66
N GLN A 66 15.27 -0.02 7.68
CA GLN A 66 14.02 0.69 7.43
C GLN A 66 13.04 0.63 8.61
N LEU A 67 13.09 -0.45 9.40
CA LEU A 67 12.27 -0.67 10.59
C LEU A 67 12.87 -0.06 11.86
N SER A 68 14.06 0.52 11.80
CA SER A 68 14.79 0.91 13.01
C SER A 68 14.29 2.24 13.60
N ASP A 69 14.43 2.36 14.92
CA ASP A 69 14.18 3.64 15.62
C ASP A 69 15.21 4.73 15.23
N GLU A 70 16.32 4.36 14.59
CA GLU A 70 17.31 5.31 14.05
C GLU A 70 16.70 6.14 12.91
N LEU A 71 16.01 5.52 11.95
CA LEU A 71 15.37 6.27 10.87
C LEU A 71 14.27 7.19 11.40
N VAL A 72 13.50 6.74 12.39
CA VAL A 72 12.50 7.59 13.07
C VAL A 72 13.16 8.80 13.73
N ARG A 73 14.38 8.64 14.30
CA ARG A 73 15.16 9.76 14.86
C ARG A 73 15.71 10.69 13.79
N ARG A 74 16.07 10.17 12.61
CA ARG A 74 16.53 10.97 11.47
C ARG A 74 15.41 11.80 10.85
N ASP A 75 14.19 11.25 10.77
CA ASP A 75 13.00 11.95 10.32
C ASP A 75 11.75 11.39 11.01
N SER A 76 11.15 12.19 11.90
CA SER A 76 10.03 11.74 12.74
C SER A 76 8.74 11.43 11.97
N ARG A 77 8.69 11.76 10.68
CA ARG A 77 7.56 11.41 9.80
C ARG A 77 7.58 9.94 9.43
N TRP A 78 8.75 9.29 9.48
CA TRP A 78 8.92 7.92 9.04
C TRP A 78 8.34 6.91 10.04
N PHE A 79 7.41 6.08 9.58
CA PHE A 79 6.94 4.91 10.30
C PHE A 79 6.90 3.71 9.36
N CYS A 80 7.82 2.76 9.55
CA CYS A 80 7.86 1.53 8.77
C CYS A 80 7.89 0.30 9.68
N ARG A 81 6.98 -0.63 9.40
CA ARG A 81 6.85 -1.93 10.04
C ARG A 81 6.47 -2.93 8.95
N ARG A 82 6.81 -4.22 9.13
CA ARG A 82 6.43 -5.28 8.17
C ARG A 82 4.92 -5.41 8.07
N ALA A 83 4.29 -5.54 9.23
CA ALA A 83 2.85 -5.57 9.36
C ALA A 83 2.42 -4.77 10.60
N PHE A 84 1.29 -4.09 10.51
CA PHE A 84 0.70 -3.31 11.59
C PHE A 84 -0.74 -2.95 11.26
N GLN A 85 -1.51 -2.54 12.27
CA GLN A 85 -2.86 -2.04 12.11
C GLN A 85 -2.92 -0.57 12.52
N LEU A 86 -3.67 0.23 11.77
CA LEU A 86 -4.02 1.60 12.11
C LEU A 86 -5.55 1.70 12.17
N ASN A 87 -6.07 2.18 13.30
CA ASN A 87 -7.48 2.57 13.40
C ASN A 87 -7.58 4.09 13.32
N TYR A 88 -8.56 4.60 12.57
CA TYR A 88 -8.84 6.02 12.49
C TYR A 88 -10.34 6.28 12.64
N THR A 89 -10.71 7.11 13.60
CA THR A 89 -12.10 7.52 13.83
C THR A 89 -12.56 8.52 12.76
N LEU A 90 -13.75 8.31 12.21
CA LEU A 90 -14.38 9.19 11.23
C LEU A 90 -15.51 9.97 11.90
N CYS A 91 -15.39 11.30 11.93
CA CYS A 91 -16.41 12.20 12.46
C CYS A 91 -16.84 13.18 11.36
N ASP A 92 -18.15 13.43 11.22
CA ASP A 92 -18.67 14.44 10.27
C ASP A 92 -18.65 15.87 10.83
N GLY A 93 -18.37 16.04 12.14
CA GLY A 93 -18.29 17.34 12.80
C GLY A 93 -19.60 18.13 12.86
N THR A 94 -20.74 17.52 12.48
CA THR A 94 -22.01 18.23 12.28
C THR A 94 -23.13 17.86 13.25
N SER A 95 -22.91 16.93 14.19
CA SER A 95 -23.95 16.53 15.16
C SER A 95 -23.37 16.29 16.54
N GLU A 96 -24.14 16.56 17.60
CA GLU A 96 -23.94 16.06 18.98
C GLU A 96 -24.09 14.52 19.09
N GLY A 97 -23.73 13.78 18.02
CA GLY A 97 -23.79 12.32 17.90
C GLY A 97 -22.39 11.71 18.00
N SER A 98 -22.33 10.46 18.46
CA SER A 98 -21.08 9.72 18.66
C SER A 98 -20.32 9.49 17.35
N CYS A 99 -18.99 9.66 17.41
CA CYS A 99 -18.08 9.28 16.35
C CYS A 99 -17.88 7.75 16.32
N ASP A 100 -18.95 7.02 16.02
CA ASP A 100 -18.93 5.55 16.04
C ASP A 100 -18.33 4.94 14.77
N ALA A 101 -18.23 5.74 13.70
CA ALA A 101 -17.63 5.28 12.47
C ALA A 101 -16.10 5.32 12.55
N SER A 102 -15.46 4.31 11.99
CA SER A 102 -14.01 4.22 11.91
C SER A 102 -13.57 3.44 10.68
N VAL A 103 -12.29 3.57 10.36
CA VAL A 103 -11.59 2.71 9.41
C VAL A 103 -10.47 1.96 10.13
N ASP A 104 -10.41 0.66 9.90
CA ASP A 104 -9.22 -0.13 10.16
C ASP A 104 -8.43 -0.32 8.88
N MET A 105 -7.14 0.02 8.94
CA MET A 105 -6.18 -0.20 7.87
C MET A 105 -5.16 -1.23 8.34
N PHE A 106 -5.06 -2.34 7.61
CA PHE A 106 -4.15 -3.45 7.92
C PHE A 106 -3.02 -3.46 6.90
N PHE A 107 -1.81 -3.19 7.36
CA PHE A 107 -0.60 -3.17 6.56
C PHE A 107 0.05 -4.56 6.60
N PHE A 108 0.40 -5.08 5.43
CA PHE A 108 0.78 -6.47 5.22
C PHE A 108 2.05 -6.57 4.35
N ASP A 109 3.03 -7.33 4.82
CA ASP A 109 4.28 -7.60 4.12
C ASP A 109 4.10 -8.74 3.12
N THR A 110 3.90 -8.35 1.85
CA THR A 110 3.68 -9.30 0.76
C THR A 110 4.97 -9.89 0.19
N THR A 111 6.14 -9.30 0.46
CA THR A 111 7.40 -9.74 -0.18
C THR A 111 7.78 -11.18 0.12
N PRO A 112 7.66 -11.69 1.37
CA PRO A 112 7.94 -13.10 1.66
C PRO A 112 7.02 -14.11 0.96
N PHE A 113 5.86 -13.65 0.45
CA PHE A 113 4.88 -14.53 -0.21
C PHE A 113 5.27 -14.89 -1.64
N ILE A 114 6.08 -14.09 -2.31
CA ILE A 114 6.42 -14.33 -3.72
C ILE A 114 7.45 -15.45 -3.84
N ASP A 115 7.08 -16.56 -4.47
CA ASP A 115 7.92 -17.77 -4.60
C ASP A 115 9.21 -17.51 -5.37
N GLU A 116 9.13 -16.67 -6.41
CA GLU A 116 10.26 -16.34 -7.26
C GLU A 116 11.44 -15.79 -6.45
N TYR A 117 11.20 -14.97 -5.42
CA TYR A 117 12.25 -14.36 -4.60
C TYR A 117 13.04 -15.36 -3.74
N TRP A 118 12.50 -16.57 -3.54
CA TRP A 118 13.16 -17.66 -2.81
C TRP A 118 13.77 -18.70 -3.73
N SER A 119 13.58 -18.58 -5.04
CA SER A 119 14.10 -19.51 -6.03
C SER A 119 15.62 -19.48 -6.07
N ALA A 120 16.24 -20.66 -6.08
CA ALA A 120 17.69 -20.79 -6.28
C ALA A 120 18.17 -20.29 -7.66
N ASN A 121 17.24 -20.13 -8.62
CA ASN A 121 17.52 -19.59 -9.95
C ASN A 121 17.27 -18.08 -10.04
N ASN A 122 16.84 -17.43 -8.96
CA ASN A 122 16.67 -15.98 -8.96
C ASN A 122 18.05 -15.31 -9.07
N THR A 123 18.15 -14.31 -9.94
CA THR A 123 19.38 -13.54 -10.18
C THR A 123 19.55 -12.38 -9.20
N GLN A 124 18.45 -11.95 -8.56
CA GLN A 124 18.44 -10.91 -7.56
C GLN A 124 18.72 -11.51 -6.18
N PHE A 125 19.44 -10.76 -5.34
CA PHE A 125 19.69 -11.13 -3.96
C PHE A 125 18.61 -10.53 -3.06
N PHE A 126 18.05 -11.35 -2.17
CA PHE A 126 17.10 -10.93 -1.15
C PHE A 126 17.64 -11.24 0.24
N ASN A 127 17.64 -10.22 1.10
CA ASN A 127 18.05 -10.28 2.48
C ASN A 127 16.86 -10.54 3.40
N TRP A 128 16.70 -11.79 3.82
CA TRP A 128 15.60 -12.21 4.70
C TRP A 128 15.88 -12.00 6.19
N THR A 129 16.85 -11.14 6.54
CA THR A 129 17.23 -10.89 7.94
C THR A 129 16.06 -10.41 8.77
N GLY A 130 15.89 -11.02 9.95
CA GLY A 130 14.83 -10.68 10.89
C GLY A 130 13.46 -11.27 10.55
N LEU A 131 13.37 -12.18 9.56
CA LEU A 131 12.20 -13.03 9.36
C LEU A 131 12.37 -14.40 10.04
N ALA A 132 11.25 -14.99 10.43
CA ALA A 132 11.18 -16.41 10.78
C ALA A 132 11.41 -17.28 9.52
N PRO A 133 11.61 -18.61 9.65
CA PRO A 133 11.56 -19.52 8.50
C PRO A 133 10.31 -19.25 7.66
N ARG A 134 10.46 -19.19 6.33
CA ARG A 134 9.43 -18.70 5.40
C ARG A 134 8.03 -19.21 5.72
N SER A 135 7.81 -20.52 5.78
CA SER A 135 6.47 -21.07 6.05
C SER A 135 5.85 -20.59 7.37
N VAL A 136 6.66 -20.43 8.43
CA VAL A 136 6.22 -19.88 9.71
C VAL A 136 5.88 -18.39 9.57
N GLN A 137 6.69 -17.64 8.82
CA GLN A 137 6.46 -16.22 8.56
C GLN A 137 5.15 -15.97 7.79
N LEU A 138 4.87 -16.75 6.73
CA LEU A 138 3.64 -16.58 5.96
C LEU A 138 2.42 -16.94 6.82
N GLN A 139 2.46 -18.10 7.51
CA GLN A 139 1.33 -18.56 8.31
C GLN A 139 1.02 -17.58 9.45
N SER A 140 2.03 -17.15 10.22
CA SER A 140 1.82 -16.22 11.32
C SER A 140 1.22 -14.90 10.85
N GLN A 141 1.67 -14.38 9.70
CA GLN A 141 1.16 -13.12 9.18
C GLN A 141 -0.29 -13.23 8.68
N LEU A 142 -0.68 -14.36 8.07
CA LEU A 142 -2.07 -14.63 7.70
C LEU A 142 -2.95 -14.79 8.95
N ASP A 143 -2.49 -15.56 9.95
CA ASP A 143 -3.24 -15.78 11.21
C ASP A 143 -3.45 -14.47 11.97
N ASP A 144 -2.45 -13.59 11.99
CA ASP A 144 -2.52 -12.29 12.67
C ASP A 144 -3.46 -11.33 11.92
N LEU A 145 -3.41 -11.30 10.58
CA LEU A 145 -4.35 -10.52 9.77
C LEU A 145 -5.79 -11.00 9.96
N GLU A 146 -6.01 -12.31 9.87
CA GLU A 146 -7.32 -12.93 10.06
C GLU A 146 -7.89 -12.61 11.44
N ARG A 147 -7.07 -12.73 12.50
CA ARG A 147 -7.48 -12.39 13.86
C ARG A 147 -7.86 -10.91 13.98
N ALA A 148 -7.07 -10.02 13.37
CA ALA A 148 -7.31 -8.59 13.40
C ALA A 148 -8.62 -8.22 12.66
N LEU A 149 -8.82 -8.78 11.46
CA LEU A 149 -10.04 -8.61 10.66
C LEU A 149 -11.29 -9.14 11.37
N ASN A 150 -11.22 -10.32 11.97
CA ASN A 150 -12.32 -10.92 12.72
C ASN A 150 -12.70 -10.09 13.96
N SER A 151 -11.73 -9.44 14.58
CA SER A 151 -11.96 -8.56 15.74
C SER A 151 -12.43 -7.15 15.38
N SER A 152 -12.29 -6.75 14.11
CA SER A 152 -12.58 -5.40 13.65
C SER A 152 -14.09 -5.15 13.56
N ILE A 153 -14.54 -4.13 14.30
CA ILE A 153 -15.89 -3.57 14.22
C ILE A 153 -15.94 -2.27 13.40
N ALA A 154 -14.84 -1.94 12.70
CA ALA A 154 -14.74 -0.72 11.94
C ALA A 154 -15.74 -0.69 10.79
N THR A 155 -16.23 0.52 10.47
CA THR A 155 -17.14 0.74 9.34
C THR A 155 -16.47 0.39 8.03
N TRP A 156 -15.18 0.67 7.91
CA TRP A 156 -14.38 0.43 6.72
C TRP A 156 -13.15 -0.42 7.05
N LYS A 157 -12.80 -1.35 6.16
CA LYS A 157 -11.59 -2.18 6.27
C LYS A 157 -10.77 -2.04 4.99
N ILE A 158 -9.54 -1.59 5.13
CA ILE A 158 -8.59 -1.46 4.03
C ILE A 158 -7.38 -2.33 4.33
N VAL A 159 -6.92 -3.10 3.34
CA VAL A 159 -5.64 -3.82 3.44
C VAL A 159 -4.63 -3.16 2.49
N VAL A 160 -3.41 -2.93 2.98
CA VAL A 160 -2.31 -2.31 2.23
C VAL A 160 -1.14 -3.27 2.16
N GLY A 161 -0.60 -3.49 0.97
CA GLY A 161 0.62 -4.27 0.77
C GLY A 161 1.40 -3.76 -0.43
N HIS A 162 2.54 -4.40 -0.74
CA HIS A 162 3.34 -3.98 -1.89
C HIS A 162 2.86 -4.57 -3.22
N HIS A 163 2.84 -5.91 -3.32
CA HIS A 163 2.53 -6.66 -4.53
C HIS A 163 1.04 -6.64 -4.91
N THR A 164 0.78 -6.94 -6.17
CA THR A 164 -0.53 -6.92 -6.83
C THR A 164 -1.33 -8.21 -6.55
N ILE A 165 -2.59 -8.10 -6.13
CA ILE A 165 -3.54 -9.23 -6.22
C ILE A 165 -4.18 -9.27 -7.60
N ARG A 166 -4.55 -8.10 -8.13
CA ARG A 166 -5.05 -7.89 -9.49
C ARG A 166 -4.27 -6.77 -10.16
N SER A 167 -3.81 -6.98 -11.38
CA SER A 167 -3.16 -5.95 -12.17
C SER A 167 -3.10 -6.27 -13.66
N ILE A 168 -3.18 -5.24 -14.49
CA ILE A 168 -2.86 -5.30 -15.93
C ILE A 168 -1.53 -4.63 -16.27
N GLY A 169 -0.70 -4.40 -15.26
CA GLY A 169 0.65 -3.87 -15.39
C GLY A 169 1.67 -4.88 -15.90
N HIS A 170 2.95 -4.56 -15.69
CA HIS A 170 4.07 -5.38 -16.16
C HIS A 170 4.17 -6.70 -15.38
N HIS A 171 4.02 -6.62 -14.05
CA HIS A 171 4.09 -7.77 -13.15
C HIS A 171 2.81 -8.59 -13.16
N GLY A 172 1.65 -7.92 -13.29
CA GLY A 172 0.36 -8.59 -13.37
C GLY A 172 -0.08 -9.17 -12.03
N ASP A 173 -0.82 -10.27 -12.05
CA ASP A 173 -1.42 -10.90 -10.87
C ASP A 173 -0.40 -11.75 -10.09
N SER A 174 -0.29 -11.58 -8.76
CA SER A 174 0.51 -12.47 -7.90
C SER A 174 -0.30 -13.72 -7.50
N ALA A 175 0.05 -14.88 -8.06
CA ALA A 175 -0.68 -16.14 -7.84
C ALA A 175 -0.76 -16.53 -6.36
N GLU A 176 0.31 -16.32 -5.60
CA GLU A 176 0.42 -16.64 -4.18
C GLU A 176 -0.56 -15.79 -3.36
N LEU A 177 -0.68 -14.50 -3.66
CA LEU A 177 -1.62 -13.61 -2.95
C LEU A 177 -3.07 -13.92 -3.31
N ILE A 178 -3.34 -14.31 -4.57
CA ILE A 178 -4.66 -14.77 -4.99
C ILE A 178 -5.07 -16.04 -4.25
N GLN A 179 -4.12 -16.96 -4.06
CA GLN A 179 -4.39 -18.23 -3.41
C GLN A 179 -4.49 -18.11 -1.88
N MET A 180 -3.65 -17.26 -1.27
CA MET A 180 -3.45 -17.27 0.18
C MET A 180 -4.10 -16.07 0.89
N LEU A 181 -4.07 -14.89 0.28
CA LEU A 181 -4.53 -13.65 0.92
C LEU A 181 -5.96 -13.29 0.51
N LEU A 182 -6.27 -13.33 -0.80
CA LEU A 182 -7.58 -12.91 -1.31
C LEU A 182 -8.76 -13.63 -0.64
N PRO A 183 -8.73 -14.96 -0.37
CA PRO A 183 -9.84 -15.63 0.31
C PRO A 183 -10.13 -15.05 1.70
N ILE A 184 -9.09 -14.62 2.43
CA ILE A 184 -9.24 -13.95 3.74
C ILE A 184 -9.88 -12.57 3.54
N LEU A 185 -9.44 -11.81 2.53
CA LEU A 185 -10.02 -10.48 2.27
C LEU A 185 -11.51 -10.56 1.94
N GLU A 186 -11.92 -11.58 1.18
CA GLU A 186 -13.32 -11.81 0.81
C GLU A 186 -14.15 -12.29 2.01
N GLU A 187 -13.65 -13.25 2.79
CA GLU A 187 -14.34 -13.80 3.98
C GLU A 187 -14.68 -12.71 5.01
N TYR A 188 -13.75 -11.76 5.22
CA TYR A 188 -13.91 -10.70 6.21
C TYR A 188 -14.42 -9.36 5.63
N GLU A 189 -14.91 -9.39 4.38
CA GLU A 189 -15.53 -8.27 3.67
C GLU A 189 -14.64 -7.01 3.65
N VAL A 190 -13.38 -7.16 3.27
CA VAL A 190 -12.46 -6.03 3.07
C VAL A 190 -12.94 -5.17 1.91
N ASP A 191 -13.00 -3.85 2.13
CA ASP A 191 -13.53 -2.90 1.15
C ASP A 191 -12.55 -2.66 0.01
N ALA A 192 -11.28 -2.47 0.34
CA ALA A 192 -10.23 -2.17 -0.62
C ALA A 192 -8.89 -2.81 -0.25
N TYR A 193 -8.21 -3.32 -1.27
CA TYR A 193 -6.80 -3.67 -1.24
C TYR A 193 -6.00 -2.62 -2.03
N ILE A 194 -5.02 -1.99 -1.38
CA ILE A 194 -4.21 -0.93 -1.98
C ILE A 194 -2.76 -1.40 -2.08
N ASN A 195 -2.17 -1.30 -3.28
CA ASN A 195 -0.82 -1.78 -3.54
C ASN A 195 0.04 -0.85 -4.42
N GLY A 196 1.32 -1.20 -4.54
CA GLY A 196 2.30 -0.60 -5.45
C GLY A 196 2.80 -1.62 -6.46
N HIS A 197 4.12 -1.85 -6.50
CA HIS A 197 4.83 -2.84 -7.31
C HIS A 197 4.74 -2.65 -8.82
N ASP A 198 3.54 -2.65 -9.39
CA ASP A 198 3.34 -2.26 -10.78
C ASP A 198 3.43 -0.75 -10.92
N HIS A 199 4.35 -0.28 -11.77
CA HIS A 199 4.71 1.13 -11.92
C HIS A 199 3.70 1.89 -12.79
N ASN A 200 2.47 1.97 -12.31
CA ASN A 200 1.32 2.61 -12.94
C ASN A 200 0.24 2.91 -11.88
N VAL A 201 -0.92 3.40 -12.31
CA VAL A 201 -2.11 3.59 -11.46
C VAL A 201 -3.32 2.86 -12.02
N GLN A 202 -4.05 2.14 -11.16
CA GLN A 202 -5.17 1.29 -11.58
C GLN A 202 -6.30 1.25 -10.54
N HIS A 203 -7.52 1.02 -11.02
CA HIS A 203 -8.66 0.55 -10.24
C HIS A 203 -9.30 -0.64 -10.95
N ILE A 204 -9.28 -1.79 -10.27
CA ILE A 204 -9.87 -3.04 -10.73
C ILE A 204 -10.94 -3.49 -9.74
N LYS A 205 -12.12 -3.85 -10.24
CA LYS A 205 -13.22 -4.43 -9.46
C LYS A 205 -13.85 -5.57 -10.24
N ARG A 206 -13.53 -6.81 -9.85
CA ARG A 206 -14.15 -8.00 -10.46
C ARG A 206 -15.62 -8.12 -10.06
N ALA A 207 -16.41 -8.75 -10.93
CA ALA A 207 -17.83 -8.99 -10.68
C ALA A 207 -18.08 -10.05 -9.60
N ASP A 208 -17.16 -10.99 -9.43
CA ASP A 208 -17.23 -12.13 -8.50
C ASP A 208 -16.50 -11.91 -7.17
N CYS A 209 -15.89 -10.74 -6.96
CA CYS A 209 -15.10 -10.39 -5.78
C CYS A 209 -15.66 -9.13 -5.14
N SER A 210 -15.87 -9.08 -3.82
CA SER A 210 -16.35 -7.88 -3.12
C SER A 210 -15.28 -6.77 -3.01
N VAL A 211 -14.00 -7.15 -3.02
CA VAL A 211 -12.87 -6.26 -2.78
C VAL A 211 -12.59 -5.36 -3.99
N HIS A 212 -12.33 -4.07 -3.74
CA HIS A 212 -11.78 -3.15 -4.74
C HIS A 212 -10.25 -3.20 -4.73
N PHE A 213 -9.61 -3.32 -5.90
CA PHE A 213 -8.16 -3.33 -6.02
C PHE A 213 -7.68 -2.00 -6.60
N PHE A 214 -6.85 -1.28 -5.83
CA PHE A 214 -6.24 -0.03 -6.27
C PHE A 214 -4.72 -0.17 -6.31
N THR A 215 -4.13 0.08 -7.47
CA THR A 215 -2.67 0.17 -7.62
C THR A 215 -2.26 1.63 -7.69
N SER A 216 -1.29 2.02 -6.86
CA SER A 216 -0.67 3.34 -6.80
C SER A 216 0.86 3.20 -6.80
N GLY A 217 1.42 2.61 -7.86
CA GLY A 217 2.87 2.37 -7.99
C GLY A 217 3.60 3.37 -8.90
N GLY A 218 2.90 4.33 -9.52
CA GLY A 218 3.47 5.36 -10.39
C GLY A 218 4.17 6.54 -9.69
N GLY A 219 4.68 6.35 -8.47
CA GLY A 219 5.20 7.46 -7.63
C GLY A 219 6.59 7.98 -8.02
N SER A 220 7.38 7.20 -8.76
CA SER A 220 8.73 7.58 -9.21
C SER A 220 9.03 7.02 -10.60
N LYS A 221 9.14 5.71 -10.75
CA LYS A 221 9.18 5.06 -12.07
C LYS A 221 7.74 4.84 -12.56
N ALA A 222 7.54 4.91 -13.87
CA ALA A 222 6.30 4.56 -14.54
C ALA A 222 6.63 3.84 -15.84
N TYR A 223 6.01 2.69 -16.09
CA TYR A 223 6.30 1.86 -17.26
C TYR A 223 5.15 1.87 -18.25
N SER A 224 5.44 2.29 -19.49
CA SER A 224 4.51 2.17 -20.59
C SER A 224 4.17 0.72 -20.90
N GLY A 225 2.94 0.47 -21.33
CA GLY A 225 2.54 -0.83 -21.87
C GLY A 225 1.72 -1.67 -20.90
N LEU A 226 0.53 -1.16 -20.57
CA LEU A 226 -0.50 -1.97 -19.95
C LEU A 226 -0.87 -3.13 -20.86
N SER A 227 -1.06 -4.31 -20.27
CA SER A 227 -1.55 -5.49 -20.97
C SER A 227 -2.98 -5.25 -21.46
N SER A 228 -3.31 -5.81 -22.62
CA SER A 228 -4.71 -5.90 -23.07
C SER A 228 -5.54 -6.64 -22.04
N TYR A 229 -6.78 -6.21 -21.83
CA TYR A 229 -7.66 -6.77 -20.81
C TYR A 229 -9.04 -7.14 -21.34
N THR A 230 -9.71 -8.05 -20.63
CA THR A 230 -11.09 -8.46 -20.89
C THR A 230 -12.05 -7.81 -19.90
N GLU A 231 -13.34 -7.83 -20.21
CA GLU A 231 -14.39 -7.37 -19.28
C GLU A 231 -14.36 -8.16 -17.95
N GLU A 232 -14.01 -9.45 -18.00
CA GLU A 232 -13.92 -10.32 -16.81
C GLU A 232 -12.86 -9.87 -15.80
N GLN A 233 -11.82 -9.17 -16.25
CA GLN A 233 -10.79 -8.63 -15.37
C GLN A 233 -11.28 -7.41 -14.58
N GLY A 234 -12.41 -6.80 -14.95
CA GLY A 234 -13.05 -5.74 -14.16
C GLY A 234 -12.24 -4.43 -14.08
N VAL A 235 -11.44 -4.12 -15.09
CA VAL A 235 -10.64 -2.89 -15.15
C VAL A 235 -11.58 -1.68 -15.30
N LEU A 236 -11.69 -0.87 -14.25
CA LEU A 236 -12.50 0.36 -14.27
C LEU A 236 -11.68 1.58 -14.68
N TYR A 237 -10.39 1.57 -14.36
CA TYR A 237 -9.44 2.59 -14.79
C TYR A 237 -8.02 2.04 -14.75
N ALA A 238 -7.18 2.45 -15.70
CA ALA A 238 -5.75 2.19 -15.68
C ALA A 238 -5.00 3.26 -16.50
N ASN A 239 -3.84 3.68 -16.02
CA ASN A 239 -2.95 4.62 -16.69
C ASN A 239 -1.50 4.26 -16.37
N ASP A 240 -0.67 4.09 -17.40
CA ASP A 240 0.76 3.74 -17.31
C ASP A 240 1.69 4.92 -16.97
N GLY A 241 1.12 6.10 -16.73
CA GLY A 241 1.83 7.28 -16.29
C GLY A 241 2.11 7.33 -14.78
N GLN A 242 2.91 8.32 -14.40
CA GLN A 242 3.15 8.65 -13.01
C GLN A 242 1.89 9.23 -12.35
N GLY A 243 1.71 8.93 -11.08
CA GLY A 243 0.52 9.33 -10.34
C GLY A 243 0.50 8.79 -8.91
N PHE A 244 -0.57 9.12 -8.20
CA PHE A 244 -0.80 8.64 -6.84
C PHE A 244 -2.30 8.57 -6.52
N LEU A 245 -2.66 7.73 -5.56
CA LEU A 245 -4.01 7.65 -5.01
C LEU A 245 -4.19 8.61 -3.84
N ALA A 246 -5.29 9.35 -3.82
CA ALA A 246 -5.81 10.01 -2.63
C ALA A 246 -7.12 9.37 -2.19
N VAL A 247 -7.29 9.16 -0.89
CA VAL A 247 -8.52 8.60 -0.31
C VAL A 247 -9.11 9.60 0.66
N ARG A 248 -10.34 10.06 0.38
CA ARG A 248 -11.12 10.91 1.28
C ARG A 248 -12.23 10.09 1.90
N MET A 249 -12.35 10.12 3.22
CA MET A 249 -13.28 9.27 3.96
C MET A 249 -14.24 10.10 4.81
N SER A 250 -15.47 9.65 4.89
CA SER A 250 -16.49 10.09 5.84
C SER A 250 -17.15 8.85 6.48
N PRO A 251 -17.97 9.01 7.53
CA PRO A 251 -18.68 7.87 8.11
C PRO A 251 -19.49 7.06 7.08
N GLN A 252 -20.02 7.70 6.02
CA GLN A 252 -20.90 7.08 5.03
C GLN A 252 -20.21 6.76 3.68
N SER A 253 -18.99 7.24 3.43
CA SER A 253 -18.38 7.05 2.11
C SER A 253 -16.86 7.10 2.09
N MET A 254 -16.29 6.43 1.08
CA MET A 254 -14.90 6.57 0.67
C MET A 254 -14.83 7.06 -0.78
N VAL A 255 -14.06 8.11 -1.03
CA VAL A 255 -13.76 8.60 -2.37
C VAL A 255 -12.30 8.31 -2.68
N PHE A 256 -12.07 7.45 -3.66
CA PHE A 256 -10.76 7.11 -4.19
C PHE A 256 -10.51 7.93 -5.44
N SER A 257 -9.49 8.79 -5.44
CA SER A 257 -9.13 9.64 -6.57
C SER A 257 -7.71 9.34 -7.02
N LEU A 258 -7.56 8.89 -8.26
CA LEU A 258 -6.25 8.68 -8.90
C LEU A 258 -5.83 9.97 -9.60
N TYR A 259 -4.75 10.56 -9.09
CA TYR A 259 -4.15 11.76 -9.62
C TYR A 259 -2.99 11.41 -10.54
N ASP A 260 -2.84 12.15 -11.63
CA ASP A 260 -1.64 12.09 -12.47
C ASP A 260 -0.49 12.94 -11.89
N VAL A 261 0.65 12.96 -12.59
CA VAL A 261 1.83 13.75 -12.22
C VAL A 261 1.57 15.27 -12.19
N SER A 262 0.61 15.76 -12.98
CA SER A 262 0.20 17.17 -13.02
C SER A 262 -0.66 17.53 -11.82
N GLY A 263 -1.15 16.54 -11.06
CA GLY A 263 -2.07 16.74 -9.95
C GLY A 263 -3.52 16.89 -10.40
N ASP A 264 -3.86 16.41 -11.60
CA ASP A 264 -5.23 16.36 -12.06
C ASP A 264 -5.87 15.02 -11.67
N ALA A 265 -7.09 15.06 -11.13
CA ALA A 265 -7.84 13.86 -10.76
C ALA A 265 -8.39 13.18 -12.02
N ALA A 266 -7.57 12.34 -12.64
CA ALA A 266 -7.90 11.64 -13.88
C ALA A 266 -9.01 10.59 -13.72
N TYR A 267 -9.18 10.08 -12.50
CA TYR A 267 -10.26 9.15 -12.16
C TYR A 267 -10.70 9.32 -10.71
N SER A 268 -11.99 9.12 -10.44
CA SER A 268 -12.52 9.08 -9.08
C SER A 268 -13.64 8.05 -8.95
N PHE A 269 -13.64 7.34 -7.83
CA PHE A 269 -14.63 6.32 -7.49
C PHE A 269 -15.20 6.58 -6.09
N LEU A 270 -16.53 6.57 -5.99
CA LEU A 270 -17.26 6.72 -4.75
C LEU A 270 -17.76 5.35 -4.29
N LEU A 271 -17.29 4.90 -3.13
CA LEU A 271 -17.79 3.73 -2.42
C LEU A 271 -18.68 4.20 -1.25
N GLN A 272 -19.86 3.60 -1.12
CA GLN A 272 -20.85 3.92 -0.08
C GLN A 272 -21.31 2.64 0.62
N LYS A 273 -21.60 2.75 1.91
CA LYS A 273 -22.24 1.72 2.75
C LYS A 273 -23.59 2.21 3.22
#